data_AF-A0A951DVA8-F1
#
_entry.id   AF-A0A951DVA8-F1
#
_cell.length_a   1.000
_cell.length_b   1.000
_cell.length_c   1.000
_cell.angle_alpha   90.00
_cell.angle_beta   90.00
_cell.angle_gamma   90.00
#
_symmetry.space_group_name_H-M   'P 1'
#
loop_
_entity.id
_entity.type
_entity.pdbx_description
1 polymer ?
#
loop_
_entity_poly.entity_id
_entity_poly.type
_entity_poly.pdbx_seq_one_letter_code
_entity_poly.pdbx_strand_id
1 'polypeptide(L)'
;YLPASEVMHHEGASTSQDLAARDVTFQSSKLRYIARWHGPRVAAAFRGYLALEYLARGLEECLKLAAGSRVSERRARLGVIALGLRHVLR
;
A
#
# COMPACT_ATOMS: atom_id res chain seq x y z
N TYR A 1 14.67 8.66 45.47
CA TYR A 1 14.71 7.81 44.27
C TYR A 1 13.41 8.03 43.51
N LEU A 2 13.46 8.75 42.38
CA LEU A 2 12.31 8.98 41.51
C LEU A 2 12.34 7.91 40.42
N PRO A 3 11.33 7.02 40.32
CA PRO A 3 11.30 6.06 39.24
C PRO A 3 10.92 6.81 37.96
N ALA A 4 11.86 6.92 37.02
CA ALA A 4 11.56 7.36 35.68
C ALA A 4 10.74 6.26 35.00
N SER A 5 9.43 6.45 34.89
CA SER A 5 8.58 5.56 34.10
C SER A 5 8.78 5.89 32.62
N GLU A 6 9.39 4.97 31.88
CA GLU A 6 9.50 5.05 30.43
C GLU A 6 8.18 4.59 29.80
N VAL A 7 7.46 5.52 29.17
CA VAL A 7 6.21 5.21 28.45
C VAL A 7 6.57 4.77 27.03
N MET A 8 6.70 3.46 26.82
CA MET A 8 6.81 2.89 25.47
C MET A 8 5.44 2.91 24.79
N HIS A 9 5.28 3.77 23.78
CA HIS A 9 4.09 3.80 22.93
C HIS A 9 4.12 2.62 21.95
N HIS A 10 3.38 1.57 22.26
CA HIS A 10 3.04 0.54 21.28
C HIS A 10 1.93 1.09 20.39
N GLU A 11 2.26 1.62 19.20
CA GLU A 11 1.25 1.85 18.15
C GLU A 11 0.47 0.54 17.92
N GLY A 12 -0.85 0.64 17.73
CA GLY A 12 -1.74 -0.52 17.68
C GLY A 12 -1.30 -1.58 16.66
N ALA A 13 -0.81 -2.72 17.16
CA ALA A 13 -0.33 -3.85 16.36
C ALA A 13 -1.38 -4.41 15.37
N SER A 14 -2.67 -4.22 15.64
CA SER A 14 -3.76 -4.63 14.76
C SER A 14 -3.85 -3.81 13.46
N THR A 15 -3.36 -2.58 13.45
CA THR A 15 -3.42 -1.69 12.27
C THR A 15 -2.29 -1.97 11.28
N SER A 16 -1.14 -2.43 11.77
CA SER A 16 0.04 -2.70 10.95
C SER A 16 0.02 -4.10 10.31
N GLN A 17 -0.77 -5.03 10.85
CA GLN A 17 -0.81 -6.44 10.43
C GLN A 17 -1.60 -6.70 9.14
N ASP A 18 -2.51 -5.80 8.72
CA ASP A 18 -3.33 -5.98 7.50
C ASP A 18 -3.27 -4.78 6.53
N LEU A 19 -2.09 -4.20 6.34
CA LEU A 19 -1.94 -3.09 5.40
C LEU A 19 -2.18 -3.52 3.94
N ALA A 20 -1.84 -4.77 3.60
CA ALA A 20 -1.93 -5.28 2.24
C ALA A 20 -3.37 -5.63 1.82
N ALA A 21 -4.12 -6.40 2.62
CA ALA A 21 -5.48 -6.74 2.24
C ALA A 21 -6.41 -5.53 2.36
N ARG A 22 -6.15 -4.62 3.31
CA ARG A 22 -6.86 -3.34 3.39
C ARG A 22 -6.66 -2.50 2.13
N ASP A 23 -5.43 -2.36 1.64
CA ASP A 23 -5.15 -1.61 0.41
C ASP A 23 -5.85 -2.23 -0.81
N VAL A 24 -5.74 -3.56 -0.97
CA VAL A 24 -6.45 -4.30 -2.02
C VAL A 24 -7.96 -4.10 -1.97
N THR A 25 -8.55 -4.22 -0.78
CA THR A 25 -10.01 -4.06 -0.57
C THR A 25 -10.46 -2.64 -0.87
N PHE A 26 -9.66 -1.65 -0.49
CA PHE A 26 -9.93 -0.24 -0.76
C PHE A 26 -9.90 0.06 -2.25
N GLN A 27 -8.85 -0.37 -2.98
CA GLN A 27 -8.79 -0.15 -4.44
C GLN A 27 -9.90 -0.90 -5.18
N SER A 28 -10.23 -2.12 -4.74
CA SER A 28 -11.36 -2.88 -5.30
C SER A 28 -12.68 -2.14 -5.16
N SER A 29 -12.90 -1.51 -4.01
CA SER A 29 -14.11 -0.74 -3.75
C SER A 29 -14.18 0.52 -4.60
N LYS A 30 -13.06 1.22 -4.84
CA LYS A 30 -13.00 2.33 -5.79
C LYS A 30 -13.33 1.89 -7.22
N LEU A 31 -12.74 0.79 -7.69
CA LEU A 31 -12.99 0.27 -9.02
C LEU A 31 -14.48 -0.08 -9.22
N ARG A 32 -15.10 -0.75 -8.24
CA ARG A 32 -16.54 -1.04 -8.25
C ARG A 32 -17.39 0.23 -8.25
N TYR A 33 -17.02 1.22 -7.44
CA TYR A 33 -17.70 2.51 -7.40
C TYR A 33 -17.66 3.21 -8.75
N ILE A 34 -16.48 3.31 -9.36
CA ILE A 34 -16.29 3.97 -10.66
C ILE A 34 -17.01 3.20 -11.76
N ALA A 35 -16.96 1.87 -11.76
CA ALA A 35 -17.71 1.06 -12.71
C ALA A 35 -19.23 1.29 -12.59
N ARG A 36 -19.74 1.43 -11.36
CA ARG A 36 -21.17 1.67 -11.10
C ARG A 36 -21.63 3.07 -11.52
N TRP A 37 -20.83 4.10 -11.28
CA TRP A 37 -21.27 5.50 -11.47
C TRP A 37 -20.76 6.16 -12.75
N HIS A 38 -19.57 5.77 -13.22
CA HIS A 38 -18.92 6.35 -14.41
C HIS A 38 -18.81 5.34 -15.57
N GLY A 39 -19.24 4.11 -15.36
CA GLY A 39 -19.28 3.06 -16.38
C GLY A 39 -17.96 2.30 -16.55
N PRO A 40 -18.00 1.22 -17.34
CA PRO A 40 -16.88 0.26 -17.43
C PRO A 40 -15.63 0.83 -18.10
N ARG A 41 -15.79 1.77 -19.06
CA ARG A 41 -14.64 2.39 -19.76
C ARG A 41 -13.80 3.25 -18.83
N VAL A 42 -14.46 4.07 -18.00
CA VAL A 42 -13.78 4.92 -17.01
C VAL A 42 -13.13 4.06 -15.93
N ALA A 43 -13.79 2.97 -15.51
CA ALA A 43 -13.21 2.02 -14.57
C ALA A 43 -11.94 1.34 -15.13
N ALA A 44 -11.92 0.98 -16.42
CA ALA A 44 -10.75 0.40 -17.06
C ALA A 44 -9.58 1.42 -17.15
N ALA A 45 -9.86 2.67 -17.50
CA ALA A 45 -8.85 3.73 -17.50
C ALA A 45 -8.30 3.97 -16.09
N PHE A 46 -9.17 4.02 -15.08
CA PHE A 46 -8.78 4.18 -13.68
C PHE A 46 -7.93 3.01 -13.18
N ARG A 47 -8.24 1.79 -13.62
CA ARG A 47 -7.44 0.60 -13.33
C ARG A 47 -6.03 0.69 -13.92
N GLY A 48 -5.90 1.19 -15.16
CA GLY A 48 -4.60 1.48 -15.77
C GLY A 48 -3.82 2.54 -14.99
N TYR A 49 -4.50 3.61 -14.55
CA TYR A 49 -3.92 4.63 -13.69
C TYR A 49 -3.40 4.06 -12.37
N LEU A 50 -4.19 3.23 -11.67
CA LEU A 50 -3.77 2.58 -10.43
C LEU A 50 -2.54 1.70 -10.62
N ALA A 51 -2.44 0.98 -11.74
CA ALA A 51 -1.26 0.17 -12.04
C ALA A 51 0.00 1.03 -12.19
N LEU A 52 -0.10 2.17 -12.89
CA LEU A 52 1.00 3.14 -13.01
C LEU A 52 1.39 3.72 -11.64
N GLU A 53 0.41 4.01 -10.79
CA GLU A 53 0.66 4.53 -9.44
C GLU A 53 1.42 3.53 -8.56
N TYR A 54 1.05 2.24 -8.62
CA TYR A 54 1.79 1.18 -7.91
C TYR A 54 3.20 1.01 -8.46
N LEU A 55 3.39 1.07 -9.78
CA LEU A 55 4.72 1.01 -10.41
C LEU A 55 5.60 2.18 -9.96
N ALA A 56 5.07 3.41 -9.95
CA ALA A 56 5.79 4.59 -9.49
C ALA A 56 6.21 4.46 -8.02
N ARG A 57 5.31 4.06 -7.12
CA ARG A 57 5.64 3.80 -5.71
C ARG A 57 6.66 2.67 -5.54
N GLY A 58 6.54 1.60 -6.34
CA GLY A 58 7.49 0.50 -6.32
C GLY A 58 8.90 0.95 -6.71
N LEU A 59 9.01 1.76 -7.77
CA LEU A 59 10.29 2.36 -8.20
C LEU A 59 10.88 3.25 -7.10
N GLU A 60 10.09 4.12 -6.48
CA GLU A 60 10.55 4.97 -5.39
C GLU A 60 11.08 4.16 -4.20
N GLU A 61 10.37 3.10 -3.79
CA GLU A 61 10.81 2.23 -2.70
C GLU A 61 12.05 1.41 -3.08
N CYS A 62 12.18 0.98 -4.34
CA CYS A 62 13.39 0.34 -4.85
C CYS A 62 14.60 1.28 -4.83
N LEU A 63 14.43 2.56 -5.22
CA LEU A 63 15.49 3.56 -5.16
C LEU A 63 15.94 3.80 -3.72
N LYS A 64 15.00 3.92 -2.77
CA LYS A 64 15.31 4.05 -1.34
C LYS A 64 16.00 2.81 -0.77
N LEU A 65 15.61 1.62 -1.23
CA LEU A 65 16.25 0.36 -0.87
C LEU A 65 17.70 0.30 -1.39
N ALA A 66 17.92 0.71 -2.63
CA ALA A 66 19.26 0.78 -3.23
C ALA A 66 20.16 1.79 -2.51
N ALA A 67 19.58 2.88 -1.99
CA ALA A 67 20.28 3.84 -1.11
C ALA A 67 20.53 3.30 0.32
N GLY A 68 20.14 2.07 0.64
CA GLY A 68 20.37 1.45 1.96
C GLY A 68 19.45 1.92 3.08
N SER A 69 18.38 2.66 2.75
CA SER A 69 17.48 3.23 3.76
C SER A 69 16.51 2.18 4.33
N ARG A 70 16.65 1.83 5.61
CA ARG A 70 15.68 0.99 6.38
C ARG A 70 15.22 -0.27 5.63
N VAL A 71 16.21 -1.08 5.23
CA VAL A 71 16.05 -2.22 4.30
C VAL A 71 14.89 -3.16 4.65
N SER A 72 14.70 -3.51 5.93
CA SER A 72 13.62 -4.41 6.37
C SER A 72 12.23 -3.82 6.13
N GLU A 73 12.01 -2.56 6.50
CA GLU A 73 10.74 -1.85 6.28
C GLU A 73 10.43 -1.67 4.79
N ARG A 74 11.45 -1.35 3.97
CA ARG A 74 11.29 -1.16 2.53
C ARG A 74 10.89 -2.45 1.83
N ARG A 75 11.50 -3.58 2.18
CA ARG A 75 11.12 -4.90 1.65
C ARG A 75 9.67 -5.26 1.99
N ALA A 76 9.22 -4.97 3.21
CA ALA A 76 7.82 -5.18 3.61
C ALA A 76 6.86 -4.32 2.75
N ARG A 77 7.18 -3.03 2.53
CA ARG A 77 6.37 -2.15 1.68
C ARG A 77 6.32 -2.59 0.21
N LEU A 78 7.45 -3.06 -0.33
CA LEU A 78 7.49 -3.61 -1.70
C LEU A 78 6.57 -4.83 -1.85
N GLY A 79 6.45 -5.68 -0.82
CA GLY A 79 5.50 -6.78 -0.81
C GLY A 79 4.04 -6.33 -0.90
N VAL A 80 3.68 -5.27 -0.16
CA VAL A 80 2.34 -4.66 -0.23
C VAL A 80 2.05 -4.09 -1.62
N ILE A 81 3.00 -3.33 -2.18
CA ILE A 81 2.90 -2.73 -3.52
C ILE A 81 2.74 -3.80 -4.59
N ALA A 82 3.53 -4.88 -4.52
CA ALA A 82 3.46 -5.99 -5.47
C ALA A 82 2.11 -6.71 -5.43
N LEU A 83 1.54 -6.92 -4.23
CA LEU A 83 0.22 -7.52 -4.08
C LEU A 83 -0.88 -6.62 -4.69
N GLY A 84 -0.85 -5.33 -4.39
CA GLY A 84 -1.77 -4.34 -4.95
C GLY A 84 -1.69 -4.25 -6.47
N LEU A 85 -0.48 -4.19 -7.03
CA LEU A 85 -0.24 -4.19 -8.47
C LEU A 85 -0.81 -5.45 -9.13
N ARG A 86 -0.50 -6.64 -8.57
CA ARG A 86 -1.02 -7.91 -9.08
C ARG A 86 -2.54 -7.96 -9.06
N HIS A 87 -3.16 -7.40 -8.03
CA HIS A 87 -4.61 -7.33 -7.91
C HIS A 87 -5.22 -6.41 -8.96
N VAL A 88 -4.62 -5.24 -9.20
CA VAL A 88 -5.09 -4.29 -10.21
C VAL A 88 -4.85 -4.77 -11.64
N LEU A 89 -3.91 -5.69 -11.87
CA LEU A 89 -3.67 -6.28 -13.20
C LEU A 89 -4.54 -7.51 -13.51
N ARG A 90 -5.08 -8.18 -12.49
CA ARG A 90 -5.99 -9.35 -12.61
C ARG A 90 -7.42 -8.96 -12.89
#